data_AF-A0A8H3GFY7-F1
#
_entry.id   AF-A0A8H3GFY7-F1
#
_cell.length_a   1.000
_cell.length_b   1.000
_cell.length_c   1.000
_cell.angle_alpha   90.00
_cell.angle_beta   90.00
_cell.angle_gamma   90.00
#
_symmetry.space_group_name_H-M   'P 1'
#
loop_
_entity.id
_entity.type
_entity.pdbx_description
1 polymer ?
#
loop_
_entity_poly.entity_id
_entity_poly.type
_entity_poly.pdbx_seq_one_letter_code
_entity_poly.pdbx_strand_id
1 'polypeptide(L)'
;MNGADNNCNSHPPESDQGLDILAVTSLKEFQDKDILLRNIGYLCGIRVGSNDGPQNLSRRVAKFVGNEPPFIQEMNEYLTETISTQTERETNYIHHGWSVNAASTTSPWISSHIATKNQRNADGLWLTRRTLVQRFRLILSPEDLVAVPDFEAGIEAALQKPSVFQQFEATYRALHQWGDVVPLEIEMGASLVFTDLETNISQLPATATWNETHYLTAIRTARTTRKEGMNPSYWEDGMWPNRTIPPLQWRQTRIGEVVPTTRLLPIALQDQLSQLYAQRLSYTPAITRSDSTCSTHDDTPHASRNVSRITVYATGDVRSVTFWYSDKMNPSKHEGSETGGCQHEFVLTNGEYITEMLIWSGDWVYGLQFVTNFGRCTPNMGGCWNKPTVARCKGGILVGAVSLIKPHESGRLLREIQGIWRHDIIDKVPKEDDVFSDYFGSKKGMPFNDRVVVRNSDMAISKIEVRCGSAIDSIRLTYIEHTRQGLNDYQTERHGGLGGNKKQFTLENGEHIVSVLGKYNEERLTQLTFITDKGRTSETFGQGTSTGNVQSFSVSSPTDKEGKRMRLQYVCGKSDTFLIGIMFIWTRV
;
A
#
# COMPACT_ATOMS: atom_id res chain seq x y z
N MET A 1 -0.57 -37.97 -12.74
CA MET A 1 0.51 -38.99 -12.74
C MET A 1 1.82 -38.28 -12.45
N ASN A 2 2.54 -38.78 -11.45
CA ASN A 2 3.82 -38.37 -10.89
C ASN A 2 3.87 -36.99 -10.21
N GLY A 3 3.43 -36.99 -8.95
CA GLY A 3 3.88 -36.04 -7.94
C GLY A 3 5.32 -36.37 -7.54
N ALA A 4 6.14 -35.34 -7.44
CA ALA A 4 7.46 -35.42 -6.84
C ALA A 4 7.36 -34.89 -5.41
N ASP A 5 7.46 -35.82 -4.46
CA ASP A 5 7.63 -35.54 -3.04
C ASP A 5 9.00 -34.88 -2.81
N ASN A 6 9.03 -33.54 -2.73
CA ASN A 6 10.21 -32.78 -2.29
C ASN A 6 10.21 -32.56 -0.77
N ASN A 7 10.09 -33.63 0.00
CA ASN A 7 10.09 -33.56 1.47
C ASN A 7 11.05 -34.57 2.08
N CYS A 8 12.36 -34.35 1.86
CA CYS A 8 13.43 -34.95 2.65
C CYS A 8 14.65 -34.01 2.63
N ASN A 9 14.53 -32.85 3.27
CA ASN A 9 15.73 -32.17 3.76
C ASN A 9 16.02 -32.74 5.15
N SER A 10 16.98 -33.64 5.21
CA SER A 10 17.72 -33.99 6.42
C SER A 10 18.37 -32.72 6.96
N HIS A 11 17.79 -32.13 7.99
CA HIS A 11 18.38 -30.98 8.68
C HIS A 11 19.55 -31.46 9.55
N PRO A 12 20.64 -30.67 9.63
CA PRO A 12 21.80 -31.04 10.44
C PRO A 12 21.42 -31.09 11.93
N PRO A 13 22.09 -31.94 12.72
CA PRO A 13 21.94 -31.97 14.17
C PRO A 13 22.28 -30.61 14.79
N GLU A 14 21.88 -30.40 16.05
CA GLU A 14 22.23 -29.21 16.83
C GLU A 14 23.73 -28.85 16.75
N SER A 15 24.01 -27.55 16.89
CA SER A 15 25.30 -26.92 16.62
C SER A 15 26.51 -27.55 17.33
N ASP A 16 27.68 -27.37 16.71
CA ASP A 16 29.08 -27.63 17.12
C ASP A 16 29.52 -27.21 18.55
N GLN A 17 28.63 -26.68 19.39
CA GLN A 17 28.88 -26.43 20.81
C GLN A 17 27.71 -27.04 21.60
N GLY A 18 27.95 -28.20 22.21
CA GLY A 18 26.97 -28.99 22.95
C GLY A 18 26.49 -28.35 24.26
N LEU A 19 25.87 -27.17 24.19
CA LEU A 19 25.15 -26.57 25.30
C LEU A 19 23.83 -27.34 25.48
N ASP A 20 23.83 -28.26 26.45
CA ASP A 20 22.61 -28.94 26.89
C ASP A 20 21.71 -27.95 27.62
N ILE A 21 20.78 -27.37 26.89
CA ILE A 21 19.79 -26.39 27.36
C ILE A 21 19.05 -26.92 28.60
N LEU A 22 18.84 -28.24 28.71
CA LEU A 22 18.11 -28.85 29.82
C LEU A 22 19.00 -29.28 31.00
N ALA A 23 20.30 -28.97 30.99
CA ALA A 23 21.26 -29.43 32.00
C ALA A 23 20.89 -29.04 33.45
N VAL A 24 20.23 -27.90 33.63
CA VAL A 24 19.79 -27.35 34.93
C VAL A 24 18.39 -27.80 35.35
N THR A 25 17.76 -28.69 34.59
CA THR A 25 16.38 -29.15 34.83
C THR A 25 16.36 -30.63 35.23
N SER A 26 15.23 -31.10 35.76
CA SER A 26 15.01 -32.54 36.00
C SER A 26 15.02 -33.36 34.70
N LEU A 27 14.88 -32.67 33.54
CA LEU A 27 14.92 -33.25 32.20
C LEU A 27 16.33 -33.44 31.64
N LYS A 28 17.39 -33.19 32.42
CA LYS A 28 18.78 -33.34 31.95
C LYS A 28 19.13 -34.76 31.45
N GLU A 29 18.45 -35.80 31.93
CA GLU A 29 18.66 -37.19 31.47
C GLU A 29 17.51 -37.68 30.57
N PHE A 30 16.66 -36.77 30.10
CA PHE A 30 15.51 -37.13 29.29
C PHE A 30 15.97 -37.67 27.93
N GLN A 31 15.47 -38.83 27.50
CA GLN A 31 15.98 -39.51 26.29
C GLN A 31 15.54 -38.81 24.98
N ASP A 32 14.45 -38.04 25.02
CA ASP A 32 13.84 -37.41 23.84
C ASP A 32 13.94 -35.87 23.87
N LYS A 33 15.06 -35.30 24.34
CA LYS A 33 15.24 -33.84 24.43
C LYS A 33 15.04 -33.14 23.11
N ASP A 34 15.60 -33.68 22.03
CA ASP A 34 15.53 -33.08 20.70
C ASP A 34 14.08 -32.96 20.22
N ILE A 35 13.25 -33.96 20.52
CA ILE A 35 11.82 -33.97 20.21
C ILE A 35 11.11 -32.88 21.02
N LEU A 36 11.43 -32.76 22.31
CA LEU A 36 10.86 -31.72 23.17
C LEU A 36 11.25 -30.31 22.70
N LEU A 37 12.53 -30.06 22.45
CA LEU A 37 13.05 -28.78 21.95
C LEU A 37 12.46 -28.42 20.58
N ARG A 38 12.30 -29.42 19.70
CA ARG A 38 11.62 -29.23 18.42
C ARG A 38 10.14 -28.89 18.59
N ASN A 39 9.45 -29.52 19.55
CA ASN A 39 8.05 -29.21 19.86
C ASN A 39 7.87 -27.81 20.47
N ILE A 40 8.89 -27.29 21.17
CA ILE A 40 8.90 -25.91 21.68
C ILE A 40 8.99 -24.91 20.52
N GLY A 41 9.81 -25.20 19.49
CA GLY A 41 9.93 -24.36 18.30
C GLY A 41 10.55 -22.98 18.57
N TYR A 42 11.34 -22.82 19.64
CA TYR A 42 11.82 -21.52 20.12
C TYR A 42 12.76 -20.76 19.17
N LEU A 43 13.35 -21.44 18.18
CA LEU A 43 14.19 -20.83 17.14
C LEU A 43 13.49 -20.73 15.78
N CYS A 44 12.24 -21.19 15.69
CA CYS A 44 11.46 -21.15 14.48
C CYS A 44 10.69 -19.82 14.40
N GLY A 45 10.59 -19.28 13.19
CA GLY A 45 9.81 -18.07 13.00
C GLY A 45 8.31 -18.35 13.04
N ILE A 46 7.56 -17.33 13.45
CA ILE A 46 6.11 -17.35 13.53
C ILE A 46 5.57 -16.22 12.65
N ARG A 47 4.58 -16.53 11.82
CA ARG A 47 3.88 -15.50 11.04
C ARG A 47 2.78 -14.87 11.88
N VAL A 48 2.73 -13.55 11.88
CA VAL A 48 1.81 -12.75 12.70
C VAL A 48 0.96 -11.76 11.90
N GLY A 49 0.92 -11.89 10.57
CA GLY A 49 0.17 -10.99 9.68
C GLY A 49 -1.30 -11.36 9.40
N SER A 50 -1.75 -12.59 9.73
CA SER A 50 -3.13 -13.03 9.44
C SER A 50 -4.09 -12.72 10.60
N ASN A 51 -5.38 -12.55 10.29
CA ASN A 51 -6.43 -12.51 11.31
C ASN A 51 -6.69 -13.90 11.90
N ASP A 52 -6.43 -14.99 11.17
CA ASP A 52 -6.75 -16.37 11.61
C ASP A 52 -5.96 -16.83 12.85
N GLY A 53 -4.91 -16.10 13.22
CA GLY A 53 -4.02 -16.42 14.32
C GLY A 53 -2.55 -16.52 13.89
N PRO A 54 -1.66 -16.80 14.86
CA PRO A 54 -0.25 -17.02 14.61
C PRO A 54 -0.02 -18.34 13.87
N GLN A 55 0.91 -18.36 12.93
CA GLN A 55 1.30 -19.59 12.23
C GLN A 55 2.76 -19.94 12.47
N ASN A 56 2.97 -21.01 13.22
CA ASN A 56 4.30 -21.57 13.46
C ASN A 56 4.87 -22.16 12.16
N LEU A 57 6.12 -21.82 11.86
CA LEU A 57 6.84 -22.38 10.72
C LEU A 57 7.77 -23.49 11.20
N SER A 58 8.09 -24.43 10.31
CA SER A 58 9.03 -25.51 10.61
C SER A 58 10.50 -25.09 10.45
N ARG A 59 10.75 -23.95 9.79
CA ARG A 59 12.10 -23.48 9.47
C ARG A 59 12.67 -22.69 10.65
N ARG A 60 13.87 -23.07 11.09
CA ARG A 60 14.65 -22.30 12.09
C ARG A 60 15.12 -21.01 11.45
N VAL A 61 14.79 -19.87 12.03
CA VAL A 61 15.20 -18.53 11.55
C VAL A 61 16.29 -17.92 12.43
N ALA A 62 16.45 -18.43 13.65
CA ALA A 62 17.43 -17.98 14.62
C ALA A 62 18.39 -19.10 15.05
N LYS A 63 19.55 -18.71 15.56
CA LYS A 63 20.51 -19.55 16.27
C LYS A 63 20.83 -18.89 17.61
N PHE A 64 20.94 -19.71 18.64
CA PHE A 64 21.42 -19.27 19.95
C PHE A 64 22.95 -19.14 19.95
N VAL A 65 23.46 -17.99 20.41
CA VAL A 65 24.89 -17.68 20.52
C VAL A 65 25.27 -17.15 21.91
N GLY A 66 24.34 -17.16 22.86
CA GLY A 66 24.60 -16.78 24.23
C GLY A 66 25.70 -17.62 24.88
N ASN A 67 26.55 -16.98 25.68
CA ASN A 67 27.58 -17.68 26.45
C ASN A 67 26.99 -18.46 27.63
N GLU A 68 25.84 -18.00 28.13
CA GLU A 68 25.07 -18.66 29.19
C GLU A 68 23.89 -19.42 28.56
N PRO A 69 23.48 -20.56 29.13
CA PRO A 69 22.27 -21.24 28.66
C PRO A 69 21.04 -20.35 28.90
N PRO A 70 19.99 -20.50 28.08
CA PRO A 70 18.77 -19.72 28.25
C PRO A 70 18.12 -20.01 29.61
N PHE A 71 17.36 -19.04 30.13
CA PHE A 71 16.70 -19.22 31.41
C PHE A 71 15.56 -20.21 31.28
N ILE A 72 15.61 -21.27 32.10
CA ILE A 72 14.61 -22.31 32.11
C ILE A 72 14.11 -22.53 33.51
N GLN A 73 12.80 -22.63 33.62
CA GLN A 73 12.11 -22.87 34.87
C GLN A 73 11.11 -24.02 34.70
N GLU A 74 11.30 -25.09 35.46
CA GLU A 74 10.23 -26.07 35.67
C GLU A 74 9.20 -25.51 36.64
N MET A 75 7.93 -25.67 36.30
CA MET A 75 6.82 -25.08 37.05
C MET A 75 5.74 -26.14 37.30
N ASN A 76 4.92 -25.91 38.31
CA ASN A 76 3.70 -26.66 38.55
C ASN A 76 2.61 -25.68 38.95
N GLU A 77 2.36 -24.72 38.06
CA GLU A 77 1.42 -23.63 38.31
C GLU A 77 0.12 -23.86 37.57
N TYR A 78 -0.97 -23.49 38.24
CA TYR A 78 -2.31 -23.47 37.68
C TYR A 78 -2.77 -22.02 37.64
N LEU A 79 -3.03 -21.52 36.44
CA LEU A 79 -3.43 -20.13 36.21
C LEU A 79 -4.75 -20.09 35.46
N THR A 80 -5.64 -19.18 35.86
CA THR A 80 -6.80 -18.80 35.06
C THR A 80 -6.79 -17.30 34.85
N GLU A 81 -6.88 -16.88 33.60
CA GLU A 81 -6.91 -15.46 33.26
C GLU A 81 -8.00 -15.17 32.23
N THR A 82 -8.49 -13.93 32.25
CA THR A 82 -9.49 -13.41 31.33
C THR A 82 -8.94 -12.15 30.69
N ILE A 83 -8.93 -12.11 29.36
CA ILE A 83 -8.33 -11.04 28.56
C ILE A 83 -9.40 -10.49 27.62
N SER A 84 -9.54 -9.16 27.59
CA SER A 84 -10.44 -8.46 26.66
C SER A 84 -9.67 -7.92 25.46
N THR A 85 -10.29 -8.01 24.28
CA THR A 85 -9.69 -7.58 23.00
C THR A 85 -10.73 -6.85 22.14
N GLN A 86 -10.25 -5.93 21.29
CA GLN A 86 -11.11 -5.06 20.47
C GLN A 86 -11.06 -5.40 18.97
N THR A 87 -10.06 -6.18 18.56
CA THR A 87 -9.88 -6.57 17.17
C THR A 87 -9.93 -8.09 17.04
N GLU A 88 -10.45 -8.57 15.91
CA GLU A 88 -10.52 -10.01 15.64
C GLU A 88 -9.13 -10.64 15.65
N ARG A 89 -8.12 -9.95 15.09
CA ARG A 89 -6.73 -10.43 15.12
C ARG A 89 -6.25 -10.62 16.55
N GLU A 90 -6.33 -9.61 17.42
CA GLU A 90 -5.88 -9.76 18.80
C GLU A 90 -6.61 -10.92 19.49
N THR A 91 -7.94 -10.98 19.36
CA THR A 91 -8.75 -12.09 19.91
C THR A 91 -8.21 -13.45 19.47
N ASN A 92 -7.92 -13.62 18.19
CA ASN A 92 -7.45 -14.88 17.65
C ASN A 92 -6.04 -15.23 18.15
N TYR A 93 -5.18 -14.25 18.40
CA TYR A 93 -3.83 -14.50 18.91
C TYR A 93 -3.86 -14.86 20.39
N ILE A 94 -4.63 -14.12 21.18
CA ILE A 94 -4.85 -14.43 22.58
C ILE A 94 -5.47 -15.83 22.74
N HIS A 95 -6.43 -16.20 21.88
CA HIS A 95 -7.01 -17.54 21.83
C HIS A 95 -5.96 -18.63 21.59
N HIS A 96 -4.93 -18.35 20.80
CA HIS A 96 -3.82 -19.27 20.53
C HIS A 96 -2.74 -19.28 21.62
N GLY A 97 -2.91 -18.52 22.72
CA GLY A 97 -2.00 -18.47 23.86
C GLY A 97 -1.07 -17.27 23.87
N TRP A 98 -1.22 -16.31 22.96
CA TRP A 98 -0.34 -15.13 22.97
C TRP A 98 -0.71 -14.20 24.13
N SER A 99 0.28 -13.50 24.68
CA SER A 99 0.03 -12.35 25.54
C SER A 99 -0.41 -11.14 24.70
N VAL A 100 -0.97 -10.12 25.36
CA VAL A 100 -1.28 -8.84 24.72
C VAL A 100 -0.01 -8.16 24.19
N ASN A 101 1.11 -8.26 24.93
CA ASN A 101 2.40 -7.71 24.53
C ASN A 101 2.96 -8.42 23.28
N ALA A 102 2.91 -9.74 23.24
CA ALA A 102 3.35 -10.51 22.08
C ALA A 102 2.47 -10.21 20.86
N ALA A 103 1.14 -10.12 21.03
CA ALA A 103 0.21 -9.85 19.94
C ALA A 103 0.32 -8.42 19.38
N SER A 104 0.71 -7.45 20.22
CA SER A 104 0.92 -6.04 19.85
C SER A 104 2.33 -5.76 19.30
N THR A 105 3.29 -6.65 19.53
CA THR A 105 4.63 -6.55 18.97
C THR A 105 4.55 -6.63 17.44
N THR A 106 4.84 -5.52 16.79
CA THR A 106 4.80 -5.40 15.33
C THR A 106 6.02 -4.63 14.83
N SER A 107 6.58 -5.06 13.70
CA SER A 107 7.56 -4.30 12.94
C SER A 107 6.84 -3.48 11.86
N PRO A 108 7.47 -2.43 11.30
CA PRO A 108 6.84 -1.65 10.23
C PRO A 108 6.36 -2.51 9.04
N TRP A 109 7.10 -3.57 8.72
CA TRP A 109 6.77 -4.57 7.69
C TRP A 109 5.48 -5.34 8.00
N ILE A 110 5.33 -5.76 9.25
CA ILE A 110 4.15 -6.49 9.75
C ILE A 110 2.94 -5.55 9.81
N SER A 111 3.12 -4.34 10.35
CA SER A 111 2.04 -3.34 10.50
C SER A 111 1.41 -2.99 9.15
N SER A 112 2.22 -2.88 8.09
CA SER A 112 1.74 -2.64 6.71
C SER A 112 0.75 -3.71 6.24
N HIS A 113 1.03 -4.98 6.52
CA HIS A 113 0.12 -6.09 6.19
C HIS A 113 -1.12 -6.11 7.07
N ILE A 114 -0.95 -5.94 8.38
CA ILE A 114 -2.06 -5.95 9.35
C ILE A 114 -3.07 -4.85 9.01
N ALA A 115 -2.61 -3.64 8.69
CA ALA A 115 -3.49 -2.50 8.40
C ALA A 115 -4.46 -2.76 7.24
N THR A 116 -4.16 -3.68 6.33
CA THR A 116 -5.06 -4.02 5.21
C THR A 116 -6.17 -5.00 5.58
N LYS A 117 -6.01 -5.79 6.66
CA LYS A 117 -6.90 -6.91 7.01
C LYS A 117 -7.54 -6.78 8.38
N ASN A 118 -6.90 -6.08 9.31
CA ASN A 118 -7.34 -6.02 10.69
C ASN A 118 -8.42 -4.95 10.84
N GLN A 119 -9.68 -5.38 10.90
CA GLN A 119 -10.82 -4.51 11.14
C GLN A 119 -11.15 -4.51 12.63
N ARG A 120 -11.57 -3.34 13.14
CA ARG A 120 -12.17 -3.27 14.48
C ARG A 120 -13.46 -4.06 14.44
N ASN A 121 -13.72 -4.85 15.47
CA ASN A 121 -14.92 -5.67 15.49
C ASN A 121 -16.18 -4.79 15.57
N ALA A 122 -17.12 -5.00 14.66
CA ALA A 122 -18.42 -4.31 14.69
C ALA A 122 -19.31 -4.84 15.83
N ASP A 123 -19.12 -6.09 16.24
CA ASP A 123 -19.99 -6.80 17.18
C ASP A 123 -19.64 -6.58 18.67
N GLY A 124 -18.66 -5.72 18.96
CA GLY A 124 -18.27 -5.34 20.33
C GLY A 124 -16.99 -6.00 20.85
N LEU A 125 -16.80 -5.94 22.17
CA LEU A 125 -15.64 -6.48 22.89
C LEU A 125 -15.66 -8.01 22.93
N TRP A 126 -14.52 -8.64 22.64
CA TRP A 126 -14.31 -10.06 22.84
C TRP A 126 -13.67 -10.32 24.20
N LEU A 127 -14.05 -11.42 24.82
CA LEU A 127 -13.42 -11.94 26.02
C LEU A 127 -12.84 -13.32 25.73
N THR A 128 -11.57 -13.50 26.07
CA THR A 128 -10.89 -14.79 26.06
C THR A 128 -10.52 -15.18 27.47
N ARG A 129 -11.07 -16.30 27.94
CA ARG A 129 -10.70 -16.92 29.21
C ARG A 129 -9.83 -18.13 28.92
N ARG A 130 -8.69 -18.24 29.60
CA ARG A 130 -7.81 -19.40 29.49
C ARG A 130 -7.44 -19.95 30.85
N THR A 131 -7.51 -21.27 30.95
CA THR A 131 -7.04 -22.07 32.08
C THR A 131 -5.78 -22.80 31.65
N LEU A 132 -4.66 -22.51 32.30
CA LEU A 132 -3.33 -22.98 31.96
C LEU A 132 -2.76 -23.85 33.08
N VAL A 133 -2.16 -24.97 32.70
CA VAL A 133 -1.32 -25.79 33.57
C VAL A 133 0.10 -25.66 33.05
N GLN A 134 0.90 -24.85 33.72
CA GLN A 134 2.26 -24.52 33.31
C GLN A 134 3.23 -25.53 33.90
N ARG A 135 4.05 -26.12 33.03
CA ARG A 135 5.03 -27.16 33.37
C ARG A 135 6.46 -26.69 33.17
N PHE A 136 6.65 -25.81 32.20
CA PHE A 136 7.97 -25.42 31.76
C PHE A 136 7.89 -24.02 31.15
N ARG A 137 8.85 -23.18 31.50
CA ARG A 137 9.00 -21.83 30.97
C ARG A 137 10.42 -21.67 30.45
N LEU A 138 10.53 -21.19 29.22
CA LEU A 138 11.78 -20.84 28.55
C LEU A 138 11.78 -19.34 28.28
N ILE A 139 12.85 -18.67 28.69
CA ILE A 139 13.06 -17.25 28.44
C ILE A 139 14.42 -17.08 27.74
N LEU A 140 14.39 -16.36 26.62
CA LEU A 140 15.54 -16.03 25.79
C LEU A 140 15.78 -14.53 25.86
N SER A 141 17.05 -14.13 25.95
CA SER A 141 17.44 -12.74 25.69
C SER A 141 17.54 -12.53 24.17
N PRO A 142 17.03 -11.40 23.63
CA PRO A 142 17.21 -11.05 22.22
C PRO A 142 18.68 -11.01 21.79
N GLU A 143 19.57 -10.60 22.69
CA GLU A 143 21.02 -10.45 22.45
C GLU A 143 21.73 -11.79 22.24
N ASP A 144 21.15 -12.88 22.76
CA ASP A 144 21.66 -14.24 22.61
C ASP A 144 21.19 -14.91 21.30
N LEU A 145 20.41 -14.22 20.48
CA LEU A 145 19.88 -14.73 19.22
C LEU A 145 20.48 -14.01 18.03
N VAL A 146 20.91 -14.78 17.03
CA VAL A 146 21.32 -14.27 15.71
C VAL A 146 20.53 -14.95 14.62
N ALA A 147 20.36 -14.26 13.49
CA ALA A 147 19.77 -14.86 12.29
C ALA A 147 20.60 -16.06 11.79
N VAL A 148 19.94 -17.04 11.19
CA VAL A 148 20.64 -18.11 10.46
C VAL A 148 21.16 -17.58 9.11
N PRO A 149 22.33 -18.04 8.62
CA PRO A 149 22.95 -17.50 7.39
C PRO A 149 22.03 -17.53 6.16
N ASP A 150 21.22 -18.57 6.03
CA ASP A 150 20.25 -18.71 4.93
C ASP A 150 19.16 -17.61 4.96
N PHE A 151 18.74 -17.16 6.15
CA PHE A 151 17.76 -16.09 6.29
C PHE A 151 18.39 -14.75 5.93
N GLU A 152 19.62 -14.51 6.42
CA GLU A 152 20.41 -13.32 6.07
C GLU A 152 20.60 -13.22 4.56
N ALA A 153 21.08 -14.28 3.92
CA ALA A 153 21.27 -14.35 2.46
C ALA A 153 19.95 -14.13 1.69
N GLY A 154 18.82 -14.61 2.23
CA GLY A 154 17.50 -14.37 1.67
C GLY A 154 17.10 -12.89 1.68
N ILE A 155 17.40 -12.18 2.76
CA ILE A 155 17.15 -10.73 2.90
C ILE A 155 18.12 -9.93 2.04
N GLU A 156 19.40 -10.28 2.01
CA GLU A 156 20.38 -9.66 1.11
C GLU A 156 19.95 -9.77 -0.35
N ALA A 157 19.57 -10.97 -0.80
CA ALA A 157 19.09 -11.18 -2.16
C ALA A 157 17.80 -10.41 -2.48
N ALA A 158 16.94 -10.16 -1.47
CA ALA A 158 15.77 -9.32 -1.61
C ALA A 158 16.13 -7.84 -1.78
N LEU A 159 17.09 -7.33 -1.00
CA LEU A 159 17.56 -5.95 -1.07
C LEU A 159 18.32 -5.64 -2.37
N GLN A 160 18.92 -6.64 -3.01
CA GLN A 160 19.59 -6.50 -4.32
C GLN A 160 18.64 -6.46 -5.54
N LYS A 161 17.32 -6.49 -5.34
CA LYS A 161 16.37 -6.37 -6.46
C LYS A 161 16.44 -4.97 -7.10
N PRO A 162 16.18 -4.85 -8.42
CA PRO A 162 16.46 -3.62 -9.17
C PRO A 162 15.45 -2.48 -8.96
N SER A 163 14.24 -2.77 -8.46
CA SER A 163 13.23 -1.75 -8.16
C SER A 163 12.79 -1.82 -6.70
N VAL A 164 12.36 -0.69 -6.14
CA VAL A 164 11.81 -0.60 -4.77
C VAL A 164 10.67 -1.62 -4.60
N PHE A 165 9.73 -1.70 -5.54
CA PHE A 165 8.65 -2.68 -5.50
C PHE A 165 9.19 -4.12 -5.39
N GLN A 166 10.14 -4.51 -6.23
CA GLN A 166 10.69 -5.87 -6.23
C GLN A 166 11.48 -6.17 -4.96
N GLN A 167 12.15 -5.17 -4.38
CA GLN A 167 12.80 -5.30 -3.08
C GLN A 167 11.78 -5.54 -1.96
N PHE A 168 10.68 -4.79 -1.93
CA PHE A 168 9.56 -5.03 -1.00
C PHE A 168 8.94 -6.40 -1.18
N GLU A 169 8.59 -6.77 -2.41
CA GLU A 169 7.98 -8.06 -2.72
C GLU A 169 8.87 -9.23 -2.28
N ALA A 170 10.17 -9.17 -2.61
CA ALA A 170 11.12 -10.19 -2.22
C ALA A 170 11.32 -10.24 -0.69
N THR A 171 11.34 -9.09 -0.02
CA THR A 171 11.44 -9.02 1.45
C THR A 171 10.21 -9.63 2.11
N TYR A 172 9.01 -9.29 1.64
CA TYR A 172 7.77 -9.89 2.15
C TYR A 172 7.73 -11.40 1.91
N ARG A 173 8.21 -11.89 0.75
CA ARG A 173 8.32 -13.33 0.49
C ARG A 173 9.30 -14.01 1.45
N ALA A 174 10.43 -13.37 1.75
CA ALA A 174 11.38 -13.89 2.74
C ALA A 174 10.72 -13.97 4.13
N LEU A 175 10.14 -12.88 4.63
CA LEU A 175 9.43 -12.88 5.92
C LEU A 175 8.27 -13.90 5.94
N HIS A 176 7.56 -14.07 4.84
CA HIS A 176 6.50 -15.08 4.71
C HIS A 176 7.01 -16.53 4.81
N GLN A 177 8.23 -16.80 4.35
CA GLN A 177 8.86 -18.13 4.38
C GLN A 177 9.56 -18.42 5.71
N TRP A 178 10.11 -17.39 6.35
CA TRP A 178 10.97 -17.52 7.52
C TRP A 178 10.29 -17.17 8.84
N GLY A 179 9.23 -16.37 8.78
CA GLY A 179 8.49 -15.88 9.95
C GLY A 179 8.71 -14.39 10.17
N ASP A 180 7.71 -13.78 10.78
CA ASP A 180 7.68 -12.36 11.09
C ASP A 180 8.36 -12.06 12.44
N VAL A 181 8.25 -12.98 13.39
CA VAL A 181 8.80 -12.88 14.75
C VAL A 181 9.36 -14.22 15.23
N VAL A 182 10.19 -14.18 16.27
CA VAL A 182 10.68 -15.34 17.03
C VAL A 182 10.22 -15.19 18.48
N PRO A 183 9.72 -16.26 19.13
CA PRO A 183 9.33 -16.19 20.54
C PRO A 183 10.54 -16.02 21.46
N LEU A 184 10.43 -15.12 22.42
CA LEU A 184 11.43 -14.92 23.49
C LEU A 184 11.01 -15.58 24.79
N GLU A 185 9.70 -15.62 25.06
CA GLU A 185 9.14 -16.26 26.25
C GLU A 185 8.08 -17.28 25.85
N ILE A 186 8.32 -18.53 26.22
CA ILE A 186 7.45 -19.66 25.90
C ILE A 186 7.11 -20.41 27.17
N GLU A 187 5.82 -20.65 27.38
CA GLU A 187 5.36 -21.57 28.41
C GLU A 187 4.75 -22.81 27.75
N MET A 188 5.08 -23.97 28.33
CA MET A 188 4.64 -25.27 27.88
C MET A 188 3.85 -25.98 28.97
N GLY A 189 2.86 -26.78 28.56
CA GLY A 189 2.02 -27.57 29.45
C GLY A 189 0.72 -27.97 28.77
N ALA A 190 -0.41 -27.75 29.46
CA ALA A 190 -1.75 -27.94 28.90
C ALA A 190 -2.62 -26.69 29.06
N SER A 191 -3.55 -26.46 28.12
CA SER A 191 -4.45 -25.30 28.18
C SER A 191 -5.86 -25.62 27.70
N LEU A 192 -6.85 -25.04 28.38
CA LEU A 192 -8.22 -24.91 27.93
C LEU A 192 -8.51 -23.43 27.68
N VAL A 193 -8.87 -23.08 26.45
CA VAL A 193 -9.12 -21.70 26.05
C VAL A 193 -10.53 -21.56 25.51
N PHE A 194 -11.22 -20.54 25.98
CA PHE A 194 -12.60 -20.21 25.63
C PHE A 194 -12.68 -18.74 25.19
N THR A 195 -13.29 -18.46 24.04
CA THR A 195 -13.42 -17.11 23.50
C THR A 195 -14.81 -16.87 22.93
N ASP A 196 -15.46 -15.79 23.35
CA ASP A 196 -16.75 -15.31 22.83
C ASP A 196 -16.88 -13.78 23.04
N LEU A 197 -17.96 -13.18 22.54
CA LEU A 197 -18.34 -11.80 22.83
C LEU A 197 -18.65 -11.62 24.32
N GLU A 198 -18.27 -10.47 24.86
CA GLU A 198 -18.49 -10.12 26.27
C GLU A 198 -19.96 -10.28 26.70
N THR A 199 -20.88 -9.89 25.83
CA THR A 199 -22.33 -10.01 26.05
C THR A 199 -22.81 -11.45 26.17
N ASN A 200 -22.17 -12.39 25.48
CA ASN A 200 -22.48 -13.81 25.55
C ASN A 200 -21.88 -14.43 26.81
N ILE A 201 -20.63 -14.08 27.13
CA ILE A 201 -19.96 -14.55 28.36
C ILE A 201 -20.72 -14.08 29.61
N SER A 202 -21.22 -12.85 29.60
CA SER A 202 -21.97 -12.28 30.73
C SER A 202 -23.30 -12.98 31.01
N GLN A 203 -23.83 -13.77 30.07
CA GLN A 203 -25.06 -14.56 30.26
C GLN A 203 -24.80 -15.88 31.00
N LEU A 204 -23.53 -16.23 31.25
CA LEU A 204 -23.20 -17.49 31.89
C LEU A 204 -23.43 -17.44 33.41
N PRO A 205 -23.85 -18.57 34.02
CA PRO A 205 -24.06 -18.64 35.45
C PRO A 205 -22.76 -18.29 36.21
N ALA A 206 -22.85 -17.42 37.21
CA ALA A 206 -21.71 -17.10 38.09
C ALA A 206 -21.13 -18.36 38.80
N THR A 207 -21.94 -19.41 38.92
CA THR A 207 -21.58 -20.70 39.52
C THR A 207 -20.99 -21.71 38.54
N ALA A 208 -20.89 -21.40 37.24
CA ALA A 208 -20.31 -22.32 36.27
C ALA A 208 -18.80 -22.49 36.55
N THR A 209 -18.41 -23.70 36.93
CA THR A 209 -17.02 -24.14 36.98
C THR A 209 -16.52 -24.27 35.54
N TRP A 210 -15.73 -23.31 35.10
CA TRP A 210 -15.24 -23.20 33.71
C TRP A 210 -14.37 -24.37 33.23
N ASN A 211 -14.00 -25.26 34.15
CA ASN A 211 -13.30 -26.49 33.87
C ASN A 211 -14.28 -27.60 33.42
N GLU A 212 -15.58 -27.43 33.67
CA GLU A 212 -16.64 -28.36 33.24
C GLU A 212 -17.07 -28.05 31.82
N THR A 213 -16.55 -28.83 30.89
CA THR A 213 -16.71 -28.57 29.46
C THR A 213 -18.14 -28.75 28.96
N HIS A 214 -19.00 -29.42 29.73
CA HIS A 214 -20.43 -29.57 29.43
C HIS A 214 -21.16 -28.22 29.35
N TYR A 215 -20.76 -27.23 30.15
CA TYR A 215 -21.33 -25.88 30.10
C TYR A 215 -20.82 -25.08 28.89
N LEU A 216 -19.56 -25.27 28.51
CA LEU A 216 -18.96 -24.60 27.36
C LEU A 216 -19.59 -25.03 26.04
N THR A 217 -19.97 -26.31 25.92
CA THR A 217 -20.64 -26.84 24.73
C THR A 217 -22.08 -26.33 24.53
N ALA A 218 -22.71 -25.76 25.56
CA ALA A 218 -24.05 -25.18 25.45
C ALA A 218 -24.07 -23.85 24.68
N ILE A 219 -22.91 -23.20 24.53
CA ILE A 219 -22.76 -21.90 23.87
C ILE A 219 -22.37 -22.12 22.41
N ARG A 220 -23.33 -21.98 21.50
CA ARG A 220 -23.13 -22.27 20.07
C ARG A 220 -22.19 -21.29 19.37
N THR A 221 -21.98 -20.10 19.94
CA THR A 221 -21.15 -19.02 19.37
C THR A 221 -19.70 -19.07 19.82
N ALA A 222 -19.40 -19.82 20.88
CA ALA A 222 -18.10 -19.78 21.52
C ALA A 222 -17.07 -20.65 20.83
N ARG A 223 -15.83 -20.17 20.81
CA ARG A 223 -14.67 -20.93 20.34
C ARG A 223 -13.97 -21.55 21.54
N THR A 224 -13.88 -22.87 21.54
CA THR A 224 -13.19 -23.62 22.60
C THR A 224 -12.05 -24.44 21.98
N THR A 225 -10.85 -24.24 22.49
CA THR A 225 -9.65 -25.01 22.08
C THR A 225 -9.04 -25.68 23.29
N ARG A 226 -8.71 -26.96 23.12
CA ARG A 226 -7.93 -27.75 24.09
C ARG A 226 -6.57 -28.07 23.49
N LYS A 227 -5.51 -27.76 24.22
CA LYS A 227 -4.15 -28.21 23.90
C LYS A 227 -3.72 -29.16 24.99
N GLU A 228 -3.80 -30.45 24.71
CA GLU A 228 -3.40 -31.53 25.61
C GLU A 228 -2.67 -32.64 24.84
N GLY A 229 -2.05 -33.56 25.58
CA GLY A 229 -1.46 -34.78 25.03
C GLY A 229 -2.52 -35.73 24.47
N MET A 230 -2.11 -36.93 24.03
CA MET A 230 -3.00 -37.91 23.36
C MET A 230 -4.21 -38.41 24.18
N ASN A 231 -4.35 -38.05 25.46
CA ASN A 231 -5.42 -38.57 26.32
C ASN A 231 -6.46 -37.46 26.62
N PRO A 232 -7.65 -37.47 25.99
CA PRO A 232 -8.65 -36.40 26.13
C PRO A 232 -9.37 -36.37 27.50
N SER A 233 -9.10 -37.35 28.37
CA SER A 233 -9.75 -37.50 29.68
C SER A 233 -9.20 -36.57 30.76
N TYR A 234 -8.27 -35.68 30.44
CA TYR A 234 -7.68 -34.84 31.48
C TYR A 234 -8.76 -33.90 32.05
N TRP A 235 -9.57 -33.20 31.25
CA TRP A 235 -10.41 -32.05 31.68
C TRP A 235 -11.64 -32.41 32.53
N GLU A 236 -11.97 -33.68 32.67
CA GLU A 236 -13.27 -34.13 33.20
C GLU A 236 -13.24 -34.56 34.68
N ASP A 237 -12.06 -34.72 35.30
CA ASP A 237 -11.91 -35.45 36.58
C ASP A 237 -11.66 -34.62 37.85
N GLY A 238 -11.73 -33.28 37.80
CA GLY A 238 -11.64 -32.41 39.00
C GLY A 238 -10.31 -32.42 39.81
N MET A 239 -9.40 -33.37 39.58
CA MET A 239 -8.14 -33.55 40.31
C MET A 239 -6.91 -32.93 39.62
N TRP A 240 -7.11 -31.84 38.87
CA TRP A 240 -6.14 -31.28 37.93
C TRP A 240 -4.80 -30.78 38.47
N PRO A 241 -4.73 -30.02 39.58
CA PRO A 241 -3.47 -29.40 40.02
C PRO A 241 -2.37 -30.43 40.31
N ASN A 242 -2.75 -31.66 40.64
CA ASN A 242 -1.84 -32.71 41.10
C ASN A 242 -1.46 -33.74 40.02
N ARG A 243 -2.00 -33.66 38.79
CA ARG A 243 -1.71 -34.65 37.74
C ARG A 243 -0.43 -34.29 36.97
N THR A 244 0.55 -35.19 36.99
CA THR A 244 1.79 -35.06 36.23
C THR A 244 1.52 -35.27 34.74
N ILE A 245 1.89 -34.29 33.91
CA ILE A 245 1.80 -34.39 32.44
C ILE A 245 3.17 -34.79 31.93
N PRO A 246 3.32 -35.88 31.16
CA PRO A 246 4.61 -36.28 30.59
C PRO A 246 5.21 -35.19 29.69
N PRO A 247 6.54 -34.95 29.70
CA PRO A 247 7.18 -33.90 28.92
C PRO A 247 6.84 -33.88 27.42
N LEU A 248 6.77 -35.05 26.76
CA LEU A 248 6.41 -35.15 25.33
C LEU A 248 4.97 -34.75 25.01
N GLN A 249 4.12 -34.71 26.03
CA GLN A 249 2.74 -34.26 25.91
C GLN A 249 2.58 -32.77 26.18
N TRP A 250 3.64 -32.08 26.63
CA TRP A 250 3.59 -30.63 26.78
C TRP A 250 3.39 -29.98 25.41
N ARG A 251 2.54 -28.96 25.40
CA ARG A 251 2.23 -28.12 24.25
C ARG A 251 2.48 -26.67 24.60
N GLN A 252 2.74 -25.84 23.60
CA GLN A 252 2.85 -24.40 23.77
C GLN A 252 1.50 -23.83 24.25
N THR A 253 1.45 -23.44 25.52
CA THR A 253 0.28 -22.87 26.18
C THR A 253 0.30 -21.36 26.14
N ARG A 254 1.49 -20.75 26.23
CA ARG A 254 1.65 -19.30 26.20
C ARG A 254 2.87 -18.85 25.40
N ILE A 255 2.73 -17.74 24.68
CA ILE A 255 3.85 -16.91 24.22
C ILE A 255 3.75 -15.57 24.94
N GLY A 256 4.70 -15.32 25.83
CA GLY A 256 4.74 -14.11 26.67
C GLY A 256 5.28 -12.91 25.91
N GLU A 257 6.35 -13.13 25.13
CA GLU A 257 7.11 -12.10 24.44
C GLU A 257 7.68 -12.64 23.12
N VAL A 258 7.84 -11.77 22.14
CA VAL A 258 8.42 -12.08 20.83
C VAL A 258 9.32 -10.94 20.37
N VAL A 259 10.26 -11.24 19.48
CA VAL A 259 11.09 -10.25 18.78
C VAL A 259 10.88 -10.35 17.28
N PRO A 260 10.77 -9.24 16.52
CA PRO A 260 10.75 -9.30 15.06
C PRO A 260 11.99 -10.00 14.50
N THR A 261 11.82 -10.91 13.53
CA THR A 261 12.95 -11.62 12.90
C THR A 261 13.96 -10.66 12.28
N THR A 262 13.50 -9.51 11.79
CA THR A 262 14.37 -8.47 11.24
C THR A 262 15.33 -7.87 12.26
N ARG A 263 15.05 -7.95 13.57
CA ARG A 263 15.98 -7.49 14.63
C ARG A 263 17.14 -8.44 14.86
N LEU A 264 17.04 -9.68 14.39
CA LEU A 264 18.09 -10.70 14.51
C LEU A 264 19.16 -10.56 13.40
N LEU A 265 18.88 -9.76 12.37
CA LEU A 265 19.80 -9.54 11.26
C LEU A 265 20.98 -8.66 11.69
N PRO A 266 22.13 -8.72 10.99
CA PRO A 266 23.21 -7.76 11.14
C PRO A 266 22.72 -6.31 11.02
N ILE A 267 23.29 -5.40 11.83
CA ILE A 267 22.89 -3.98 11.90
C ILE A 267 22.82 -3.33 10.51
N ALA A 268 23.80 -3.63 9.65
CA ALA A 268 23.83 -3.11 8.28
C ALA A 268 22.58 -3.49 7.46
N LEU A 269 22.06 -4.71 7.61
CA LEU A 269 20.82 -5.13 6.94
C LEU A 269 19.58 -4.51 7.59
N GLN A 270 19.59 -4.31 8.91
CA GLN A 270 18.50 -3.60 9.61
C GLN A 270 18.39 -2.15 9.12
N ASP A 271 19.52 -1.48 8.91
CA ASP A 271 19.58 -0.12 8.38
C ASP A 271 19.09 -0.06 6.93
N GLN A 272 19.52 -1.00 6.09
CA GLN A 272 19.05 -1.10 4.70
C GLN A 272 17.54 -1.38 4.62
N LEU A 273 17.00 -2.27 5.45
CA LEU A 273 15.56 -2.51 5.53
C LEU A 273 14.81 -1.25 5.99
N SER A 274 15.37 -0.53 6.95
CA SER A 274 14.77 0.71 7.46
C SER A 274 14.80 1.82 6.40
N GLN A 275 15.88 1.92 5.62
CA GLN A 275 15.99 2.83 4.47
C GLN A 275 15.00 2.46 3.37
N LEU A 276 14.88 1.17 3.02
CA LEU A 276 13.89 0.68 2.07
C LEU A 276 12.46 1.00 2.55
N TYR A 277 12.18 0.79 3.83
CA TYR A 277 10.89 1.15 4.42
C TYR A 277 10.61 2.66 4.34
N ALA A 278 11.60 3.52 4.51
CA ALA A 278 11.45 4.96 4.30
C ALA A 278 11.21 5.32 2.82
N GLN A 279 11.86 4.62 1.88
CA GLN A 279 11.66 4.79 0.43
C GLN A 279 10.29 4.30 -0.06
N ARG A 280 9.52 3.61 0.80
CA ARG A 280 8.15 3.18 0.51
C ARG A 280 7.25 4.33 0.11
N LEU A 281 7.48 5.51 0.70
CA LEU A 281 6.66 6.70 0.48
C LEU A 281 7.49 7.79 -0.19
N SER A 282 6.88 8.49 -1.14
CA SER A 282 7.41 9.73 -1.70
C SER A 282 6.33 10.82 -1.72
N TYR A 283 6.76 12.06 -1.68
CA TYR A 283 5.87 13.20 -1.50
C TYR A 283 6.01 14.18 -2.67
N THR A 284 4.99 14.27 -3.53
CA THR A 284 5.06 15.04 -4.79
C THR A 284 3.70 15.70 -5.09
N PRO A 285 3.66 17.00 -5.45
CA PRO A 285 4.81 17.93 -5.55
C PRO A 285 5.32 18.34 -4.17
N ALA A 286 6.52 18.93 -4.09
CA ALA A 286 7.03 19.51 -2.85
C ALA A 286 6.23 20.77 -2.47
N ILE A 287 5.88 20.92 -1.19
CA ILE A 287 5.17 22.09 -0.64
C ILE A 287 6.02 22.78 0.43
N THR A 288 5.86 24.09 0.59
CA THR A 288 6.68 24.89 1.52
C THR A 288 5.90 25.12 2.83
N ARG A 289 6.28 24.42 3.91
CA ARG A 289 5.52 24.42 5.19
C ARG A 289 5.75 25.67 6.09
N SER A 290 6.18 26.81 5.55
CA SER A 290 6.69 27.93 6.36
C SER A 290 5.66 29.00 6.77
N ASP A 291 4.38 28.89 6.37
CA ASP A 291 3.37 29.89 6.74
C ASP A 291 2.61 29.47 8.01
N SER A 292 2.88 30.15 9.13
CA SER A 292 2.25 29.91 10.43
C SER A 292 0.74 30.18 10.46
N THR A 293 0.18 30.81 9.42
CA THR A 293 -1.27 31.05 9.29
C THR A 293 -2.01 29.85 8.67
N CYS A 294 -1.30 28.84 8.18
CA CYS A 294 -1.88 27.65 7.59
C CYS A 294 -2.02 26.52 8.62
N SER A 295 -3.14 25.80 8.58
CA SER A 295 -3.24 24.48 9.22
C SER A 295 -2.78 23.40 8.26
N THR A 296 -2.02 22.43 8.77
CA THR A 296 -1.56 21.29 7.97
C THR A 296 -2.37 20.04 8.30
N HIS A 297 -2.86 19.37 7.26
CA HIS A 297 -3.42 18.02 7.35
C HIS A 297 -2.46 17.05 6.69
N ASP A 298 -2.23 15.89 7.30
CA ASP A 298 -1.18 14.94 6.89
C ASP A 298 -1.69 13.50 6.95
N ASP A 299 -1.84 12.88 5.78
CA ASP A 299 -2.30 11.49 5.64
C ASP A 299 -1.20 10.44 5.84
N THR A 300 0.03 10.83 6.23
CA THR A 300 1.11 9.86 6.47
C THR A 300 0.69 8.70 7.41
N PRO A 301 -0.07 8.92 8.50
CA PRO A 301 -0.58 7.82 9.34
C PRO A 301 -1.51 6.84 8.61
N HIS A 302 -2.14 7.28 7.51
CA HIS A 302 -3.04 6.48 6.68
C HIS A 302 -2.37 5.87 5.44
N ALA A 303 -1.11 6.20 5.15
CA ALA A 303 -0.40 5.79 3.94
C ALA A 303 -0.22 4.26 3.78
N SER A 304 -0.48 3.47 4.82
CA SER A 304 -0.53 2.01 4.73
C SER A 304 -1.86 1.42 4.26
N ARG A 305 -2.89 2.26 4.10
CA ARG A 305 -4.22 1.87 3.65
C ARG A 305 -4.36 2.15 2.15
N ASN A 306 -5.26 1.41 1.51
CA ASN A 306 -5.61 1.64 0.12
C ASN A 306 -6.79 2.60 0.03
N VAL A 307 -6.66 3.65 -0.76
CA VAL A 307 -7.78 4.56 -1.06
C VAL A 307 -8.82 3.79 -1.87
N SER A 308 -10.08 3.86 -1.46
CA SER A 308 -11.24 3.26 -2.13
C SER A 308 -12.15 4.31 -2.76
N ARG A 309 -12.14 5.53 -2.23
CA ARG A 309 -12.92 6.65 -2.76
C ARG A 309 -12.26 7.98 -2.41
N ILE A 310 -12.35 8.93 -3.32
CA ILE A 310 -12.02 10.34 -3.06
C ILE A 310 -13.27 11.18 -3.22
N THR A 311 -13.45 12.13 -2.30
CA THR A 311 -14.46 13.17 -2.42
C THR A 311 -13.76 14.53 -2.43
N VAL A 312 -14.06 15.36 -3.43
CA VAL A 312 -13.57 16.73 -3.53
C VAL A 312 -14.76 17.68 -3.47
N TYR A 313 -14.76 18.59 -2.51
CA TYR A 313 -15.72 19.68 -2.46
C TYR A 313 -15.08 20.95 -3.03
N ALA A 314 -15.70 21.53 -4.05
CA ALA A 314 -15.14 22.70 -4.71
C ALA A 314 -16.22 23.68 -5.18
N THR A 315 -15.83 24.96 -5.25
CA THR A 315 -16.56 26.01 -5.98
C THR A 315 -15.73 26.43 -7.19
N GLY A 316 -15.20 27.65 -7.19
CA GLY A 316 -14.07 28.04 -8.04
C GLY A 316 -12.71 27.63 -7.46
N ASP A 317 -12.68 27.25 -6.18
CA ASP A 317 -11.50 26.76 -5.47
C ASP A 317 -11.82 25.43 -4.80
N VAL A 318 -10.81 24.58 -4.63
CA VAL A 318 -10.92 23.36 -3.83
C VAL A 318 -10.96 23.75 -2.36
N ARG A 319 -12.01 23.29 -1.68
CA ARG A 319 -12.24 23.61 -0.26
C ARG A 319 -11.89 22.45 0.64
N SER A 320 -12.34 21.25 0.29
CA SER A 320 -12.02 20.04 1.04
C SER A 320 -11.70 18.87 0.11
N VAL A 321 -10.83 17.99 0.59
CA VAL A 321 -10.53 16.69 -0.02
C VAL A 321 -10.70 15.64 1.07
N THR A 322 -11.40 14.56 0.76
CA THR A 322 -11.62 13.46 1.71
C THR A 322 -11.18 12.15 1.07
N PHE A 323 -10.27 11.45 1.74
CA PHE A 323 -9.83 10.11 1.36
C PHE A 323 -10.55 9.06 2.19
N TRP A 324 -11.23 8.15 1.50
CA TRP A 324 -11.84 6.97 2.08
C TRP A 324 -10.96 5.76 1.81
N TYR A 325 -10.82 4.91 2.82
CA TYR A 325 -9.93 3.77 2.78
C TYR A 325 -10.72 2.46 2.70
N SER A 326 -10.11 1.41 2.14
CA SER A 326 -10.75 0.11 1.90
C SER A 326 -11.12 -0.64 3.21
N ASP A 327 -10.47 -0.30 4.32
CA ASP A 327 -10.74 -0.85 5.65
C ASP A 327 -12.07 -0.34 6.26
N LYS A 328 -12.76 0.58 5.57
CA LYS A 328 -14.02 1.21 6.00
C LYS A 328 -13.92 1.94 7.34
N MET A 329 -12.71 2.25 7.79
CA MET A 329 -12.46 3.08 8.96
C MET A 329 -12.78 4.54 8.66
N ASN A 330 -12.66 5.41 9.67
CA ASN A 330 -12.88 6.85 9.53
C ASN A 330 -12.11 7.41 8.31
N PRO A 331 -12.79 8.16 7.42
CA PRO A 331 -12.12 8.83 6.33
C PRO A 331 -11.14 9.89 6.86
N SER A 332 -10.10 10.19 6.09
CA SER A 332 -9.28 11.37 6.37
C SER A 332 -9.84 12.56 5.61
N LYS A 333 -10.34 13.55 6.35
CA LYS A 333 -10.94 14.77 5.81
C LYS A 333 -9.98 15.94 5.98
N HIS A 334 -9.63 16.56 4.87
CA HIS A 334 -8.83 17.78 4.83
C HIS A 334 -9.82 18.96 4.80
N GLU A 335 -10.18 19.45 5.99
CA GLU A 335 -11.37 20.29 6.19
C GLU A 335 -11.20 21.75 5.74
N GLY A 336 -12.02 22.16 4.78
CA GLY A 336 -12.35 23.55 4.48
C GLY A 336 -13.86 23.83 4.62
N SER A 337 -14.32 25.01 4.20
CA SER A 337 -15.74 25.39 4.27
C SER A 337 -16.58 24.67 3.19
N GLU A 338 -17.62 23.94 3.57
CA GLU A 338 -18.48 23.18 2.63
C GLU A 338 -19.81 23.87 2.32
N THR A 339 -19.79 25.20 2.12
CA THR A 339 -20.99 26.00 1.81
C THR A 339 -21.00 26.54 0.38
N GLY A 340 -22.06 26.25 -0.39
CA GLY A 340 -22.30 26.88 -1.70
C GLY A 340 -21.46 26.38 -2.88
N GLY A 341 -20.97 25.14 -2.85
CA GLY A 341 -20.24 24.47 -3.94
C GLY A 341 -20.77 23.09 -4.30
N CYS A 342 -19.99 22.37 -5.13
CA CYS A 342 -20.31 21.05 -5.63
C CYS A 342 -19.39 19.99 -4.99
N GLN A 343 -20.00 18.88 -4.60
CA GLN A 343 -19.28 17.69 -4.16
C GLN A 343 -19.07 16.77 -5.37
N HIS A 344 -17.83 16.37 -5.60
CA HIS A 344 -17.45 15.40 -6.61
C HIS A 344 -16.98 14.12 -5.95
N GLU A 345 -17.56 12.99 -6.34
CA GLU A 345 -17.21 11.67 -5.81
C GLU A 345 -16.53 10.84 -6.90
N PHE A 346 -15.43 10.20 -6.54
CA PHE A 346 -14.72 9.26 -7.40
C PHE A 346 -14.44 7.96 -6.64
N VAL A 347 -15.17 6.92 -7.03
CA VAL A 347 -15.05 5.57 -6.43
C VAL A 347 -14.08 4.73 -7.27
N LEU A 348 -13.12 4.12 -6.59
CA LEU A 348 -12.12 3.22 -7.15
C LEU A 348 -12.63 1.77 -7.04
N THR A 349 -12.45 1.02 -8.11
CA THR A 349 -12.75 -0.41 -8.12
C THR A 349 -11.60 -1.23 -7.52
N ASN A 350 -11.81 -2.51 -7.25
CA ASN A 350 -10.76 -3.36 -6.70
C ASN A 350 -9.57 -3.47 -7.68
N GLY A 351 -8.35 -3.19 -7.19
CA GLY A 351 -7.13 -3.14 -8.01
C GLY A 351 -6.97 -1.85 -8.83
N GLU A 352 -7.88 -0.89 -8.70
CA GLU A 352 -7.76 0.43 -9.29
C GLU A 352 -7.10 1.40 -8.31
N TYR A 353 -6.06 2.07 -8.79
CA TYR A 353 -5.25 3.00 -8.01
C TYR A 353 -5.07 4.29 -8.77
N ILE A 354 -5.02 5.41 -8.06
CA ILE A 354 -4.69 6.71 -8.65
C ILE A 354 -3.19 6.80 -8.85
N THR A 355 -2.77 7.11 -10.06
CA THR A 355 -1.36 7.11 -10.49
C THR A 355 -0.89 8.50 -10.90
N GLU A 356 -1.81 9.41 -11.23
CA GLU A 356 -1.50 10.79 -11.57
C GLU A 356 -2.55 11.74 -10.99
N MET A 357 -2.10 12.94 -10.62
CA MET A 357 -2.95 14.03 -10.15
C MET A 357 -2.56 15.32 -10.89
N LEU A 358 -3.48 15.86 -11.68
CA LEU A 358 -3.34 17.18 -12.28
C LEU A 358 -3.88 18.21 -11.27
N ILE A 359 -3.07 19.24 -11.01
CA ILE A 359 -3.35 20.27 -10.01
C ILE A 359 -3.35 21.62 -10.72
N TRP A 360 -4.46 22.35 -10.64
CA TRP A 360 -4.53 23.75 -11.03
C TRP A 360 -4.36 24.58 -9.76
N SER A 361 -3.22 25.22 -9.58
CA SER A 361 -2.91 25.98 -8.37
C SER A 361 -2.30 27.35 -8.67
N GLY A 362 -2.47 28.29 -7.75
CA GLY A 362 -1.85 29.61 -7.72
C GLY A 362 -1.70 30.03 -6.26
N ASP A 363 -2.45 31.05 -5.84
CA ASP A 363 -2.57 31.37 -4.42
C ASP A 363 -3.41 30.32 -3.66
N TRP A 364 -4.24 29.58 -4.40
CA TRP A 364 -5.11 28.51 -3.93
C TRP A 364 -5.03 27.30 -4.87
N VAL A 365 -5.47 26.13 -4.39
CA VAL A 365 -5.76 25.00 -5.27
C VAL A 365 -7.12 25.24 -5.90
N TYR A 366 -7.14 25.57 -7.18
CA TYR A 366 -8.36 25.87 -7.92
C TYR A 366 -9.10 24.60 -8.34
N GLY A 367 -8.37 23.59 -8.81
CA GLY A 367 -8.97 22.37 -9.33
C GLY A 367 -8.06 21.16 -9.27
N LEU A 368 -8.68 19.98 -9.29
CA LEU A 368 -8.01 18.68 -9.28
C LEU A 368 -8.60 17.76 -10.35
N GLN A 369 -7.75 16.94 -10.95
CA GLN A 369 -8.15 15.80 -11.76
C GLN A 369 -7.26 14.60 -11.44
N PHE A 370 -7.85 13.42 -11.24
CA PHE A 370 -7.12 12.19 -10.98
C PHE A 370 -7.15 11.27 -12.20
N VAL A 371 -6.06 10.55 -12.42
CA VAL A 371 -5.94 9.48 -13.43
C VAL A 371 -5.58 8.18 -12.73
N THR A 372 -6.21 7.08 -13.14
CA THR A 372 -5.98 5.76 -12.54
C THR A 372 -5.13 4.84 -13.41
N ASN A 373 -4.58 3.79 -12.79
CA ASN A 373 -3.92 2.67 -13.49
C ASN A 373 -4.85 1.91 -14.44
N PHE A 374 -6.16 2.18 -14.46
CA PHE A 374 -7.09 1.66 -15.48
C PHE A 374 -7.31 2.64 -16.64
N GLY A 375 -6.65 3.80 -16.61
CA GLY A 375 -6.78 4.85 -17.61
C GLY A 375 -8.08 5.65 -17.48
N ARG A 376 -8.82 5.49 -16.37
CA ARG A 376 -9.95 6.36 -16.05
C ARG A 376 -9.43 7.71 -15.59
N CYS A 377 -10.10 8.78 -16.00
CA CYS A 377 -9.85 10.12 -15.48
C CYS A 377 -11.12 10.66 -14.84
N THR A 378 -10.99 11.44 -13.76
CA THR A 378 -12.11 12.23 -13.26
C THR A 378 -12.38 13.41 -14.18
N PRO A 379 -13.59 14.01 -14.13
CA PRO A 379 -13.76 15.40 -14.55
C PRO A 379 -12.80 16.33 -13.79
N ASN A 380 -12.61 17.56 -14.27
CA ASN A 380 -11.98 18.61 -13.47
C ASN A 380 -12.90 18.96 -12.29
N MET A 381 -12.37 18.86 -11.07
CA MET A 381 -13.12 19.11 -9.83
C MET A 381 -12.68 20.46 -9.26
N GLY A 382 -13.56 21.46 -9.37
CA GLY A 382 -13.31 22.84 -8.98
C GLY A 382 -13.10 23.79 -10.15
N GLY A 383 -12.45 24.91 -9.89
CA GLY A 383 -12.15 25.92 -10.88
C GLY A 383 -11.05 25.51 -11.85
N CYS A 384 -10.87 26.38 -12.82
CA CYS A 384 -9.95 26.21 -13.93
C CYS A 384 -9.02 27.41 -14.04
N TRP A 385 -8.54 27.95 -12.93
CA TRP A 385 -7.59 29.06 -12.96
C TRP A 385 -6.14 28.56 -12.99
N ASN A 386 -5.25 29.36 -13.54
CA ASN A 386 -3.82 29.08 -13.67
C ASN A 386 -3.43 27.87 -14.54
N LYS A 387 -2.14 27.63 -14.70
CA LYS A 387 -1.59 26.51 -15.48
C LYS A 387 -1.64 25.21 -14.65
N PRO A 388 -1.97 24.07 -15.26
CA PRO A 388 -1.89 22.79 -14.56
C PRO A 388 -0.44 22.39 -14.30
N THR A 389 -0.21 21.71 -13.18
CA THR A 389 0.99 20.92 -12.90
C THR A 389 0.60 19.45 -12.73
N VAL A 390 1.48 18.54 -13.11
CA VAL A 390 1.24 17.09 -12.98
C VAL A 390 2.05 16.54 -11.81
N ALA A 391 1.35 15.92 -10.87
CA ALA A 391 1.93 15.21 -9.75
C ALA A 391 1.81 13.70 -9.98
N ARG A 392 2.94 13.02 -10.00
CA ARG A 392 3.04 11.56 -10.14
C ARG A 392 4.42 11.08 -9.71
N CYS A 393 4.54 9.81 -9.37
CA CYS A 393 5.82 9.17 -9.07
C CYS A 393 5.92 7.85 -9.80
N LYS A 394 7.10 7.53 -10.34
CA LYS A 394 7.35 6.25 -11.02
C LYS A 394 7.14 5.09 -10.04
N GLY A 395 6.37 4.07 -10.43
CA GLY A 395 5.95 2.97 -9.54
C GLY A 395 5.02 3.37 -8.37
N GLY A 396 4.65 4.65 -8.25
CA GLY A 396 3.91 5.16 -7.10
C GLY A 396 2.40 5.21 -7.33
N ILE A 397 1.64 4.82 -6.31
CA ILE A 397 0.19 5.04 -6.25
C ILE A 397 -0.17 6.05 -5.16
N LEU A 398 -1.16 6.90 -5.40
CA LEU A 398 -1.62 7.88 -4.42
C LEU A 398 -2.36 7.18 -3.27
N VAL A 399 -1.91 7.39 -2.04
CA VAL A 399 -2.50 6.81 -0.81
C VAL A 399 -3.05 7.87 0.15
N GLY A 400 -2.90 9.15 -0.17
CA GLY A 400 -3.37 10.27 0.64
C GLY A 400 -2.68 11.56 0.21
N ALA A 401 -2.82 12.62 1.00
CA ALA A 401 -2.15 13.89 0.77
C ALA A 401 -1.58 14.52 2.05
N VAL A 402 -0.68 15.48 1.87
CA VAL A 402 -0.42 16.55 2.82
C VAL A 402 -1.04 17.81 2.25
N SER A 403 -1.79 18.56 3.04
CA SER A 403 -2.44 19.80 2.58
C SER A 403 -2.24 20.96 3.53
N LEU A 404 -2.07 22.15 2.97
CA LEU A 404 -2.07 23.41 3.71
C LEU A 404 -3.40 24.12 3.48
N ILE A 405 -4.08 24.44 4.57
CA ILE A 405 -5.39 25.11 4.55
C ILE A 405 -5.24 26.47 5.20
N LYS A 406 -5.73 27.52 4.55
CA LYS A 406 -5.62 28.91 5.02
C LYS A 406 -7.00 29.57 5.10
N PRO A 407 -7.24 30.46 6.09
CA PRO A 407 -8.43 31.31 6.09
C PRO A 407 -8.51 32.21 4.85
N HIS A 408 -9.72 32.38 4.33
CA HIS A 408 -10.08 33.23 3.20
C HIS A 408 -11.45 33.89 3.50
N GLU A 409 -11.79 34.97 2.80
CA GLU A 409 -13.05 35.70 2.99
C GLU A 409 -14.28 34.80 2.81
N SER A 410 -14.19 33.80 1.93
CA SER A 410 -15.25 32.82 1.64
C SER A 410 -15.18 31.55 2.49
N GLY A 411 -14.36 31.52 3.54
CA GLY A 411 -14.16 30.39 4.45
C GLY A 411 -12.73 29.85 4.42
N ARG A 412 -12.53 28.58 4.79
CA ARG A 412 -11.20 27.94 4.73
C ARG A 412 -11.02 27.24 3.38
N LEU A 413 -9.91 27.52 2.71
CA LEU A 413 -9.58 27.01 1.37
C LEU A 413 -8.26 26.24 1.37
N LEU A 414 -8.15 25.30 0.43
CA LEU A 414 -6.93 24.55 0.20
C LEU A 414 -5.93 25.45 -0.53
N ARG A 415 -4.81 25.74 0.11
CA ARG A 415 -3.74 26.56 -0.46
C ARG A 415 -2.79 25.73 -1.30
N GLU A 416 -2.29 24.63 -0.71
CA GLU A 416 -1.32 23.72 -1.33
C GLU A 416 -1.72 22.27 -1.04
N ILE A 417 -1.40 21.37 -1.97
CA ILE A 417 -1.60 19.93 -1.84
C ILE A 417 -0.39 19.18 -2.38
N GLN A 418 0.09 18.22 -1.59
CA GLN A 418 1.18 17.31 -1.90
C GLN A 418 0.64 15.88 -1.83
N GLY A 419 0.74 15.12 -2.92
CA GLY A 419 0.36 13.71 -2.92
C GLY A 419 1.35 12.86 -2.14
N ILE A 420 0.85 11.89 -1.37
CA ILE A 420 1.64 10.83 -0.73
C ILE A 420 1.55 9.60 -1.63
N TRP A 421 2.69 9.17 -2.17
CA TRP A 421 2.78 8.10 -3.15
C TRP A 421 3.46 6.88 -2.55
N ARG A 422 2.83 5.71 -2.66
CA ARG A 422 3.30 4.42 -2.13
C ARG A 422 3.83 3.51 -3.24
N HIS A 423 4.97 2.86 -3.01
CA HIS A 423 5.75 2.13 -4.04
C HIS A 423 5.77 0.60 -3.90
N ASP A 424 5.16 0.03 -2.86
CA ASP A 424 5.19 -1.43 -2.58
C ASP A 424 3.92 -2.19 -3.02
N ILE A 425 3.08 -1.59 -3.88
CA ILE A 425 1.78 -2.17 -4.27
C ILE A 425 1.74 -2.70 -5.70
N ILE A 426 2.34 -2.01 -6.67
CA ILE A 426 2.39 -2.43 -8.07
C ILE A 426 3.82 -2.29 -8.61
N ASP A 427 4.27 -3.27 -9.40
CA ASP A 427 5.60 -3.27 -10.01
C ASP A 427 5.76 -2.14 -11.03
N LYS A 428 4.71 -1.93 -11.83
CA LYS A 428 4.73 -0.98 -12.93
C LYS A 428 3.41 -0.25 -13.07
N VAL A 429 3.48 1.08 -13.04
CA VAL A 429 2.35 1.95 -13.36
C VAL A 429 2.23 2.05 -14.89
N PRO A 430 1.04 1.82 -15.48
CA PRO A 430 0.84 2.04 -16.90
C PRO A 430 1.19 3.47 -17.28
N LYS A 431 1.96 3.64 -18.36
CA LYS A 431 2.34 4.97 -18.92
C LYS A 431 3.15 5.85 -17.94
N GLU A 432 3.78 5.26 -16.93
CA GLU A 432 4.68 5.98 -16.01
C GLU A 432 5.89 6.64 -16.70
N ASP A 433 6.28 6.11 -17.86
CA ASP A 433 7.39 6.60 -18.66
C ASP A 433 6.95 7.69 -19.67
N ASP A 434 5.65 8.04 -19.75
CA ASP A 434 5.18 9.16 -20.59
C ASP A 434 5.85 10.46 -20.14
N VAL A 435 6.09 11.42 -21.04
CA VAL A 435 6.73 12.69 -20.68
C VAL A 435 5.81 13.85 -21.02
N PHE A 436 5.59 14.74 -20.06
CA PHE A 436 4.79 15.94 -20.24
C PHE A 436 5.69 17.10 -20.70
N SER A 437 5.28 17.84 -21.72
CA SER A 437 5.89 19.12 -22.04
C SER A 437 5.54 20.19 -21.01
N ASP A 438 6.16 21.36 -21.13
CA ASP A 438 5.63 22.57 -20.50
C ASP A 438 4.20 22.88 -21.01
N TYR A 439 3.49 23.70 -20.24
CA TYR A 439 2.19 24.24 -20.63
C TYR A 439 2.35 25.56 -21.42
N PHE A 440 1.91 25.54 -22.68
CA PHE A 440 1.96 26.67 -23.60
C PHE A 440 0.57 27.31 -23.74
N GLY A 441 0.47 28.63 -23.55
CA GLY A 441 -0.79 29.37 -23.63
C GLY A 441 -1.20 30.05 -22.32
N SER A 442 -2.47 30.46 -22.26
CA SER A 442 -3.02 31.29 -21.19
C SER A 442 -3.49 30.50 -19.97
N LYS A 443 -3.64 31.22 -18.85
CA LYS A 443 -4.14 30.71 -17.57
C LYS A 443 -5.66 30.52 -17.52
N LYS A 444 -6.40 30.95 -18.54
CA LYS A 444 -7.88 30.94 -18.59
C LYS A 444 -8.43 29.65 -19.27
N GLY A 445 -9.75 29.54 -19.38
CA GLY A 445 -10.44 28.51 -20.17
C GLY A 445 -10.77 27.24 -19.40
N MET A 446 -11.62 26.40 -20.00
CA MET A 446 -12.07 25.14 -19.42
C MET A 446 -11.07 24.02 -19.69
N PRO A 447 -10.70 23.19 -18.70
CA PRO A 447 -9.71 22.14 -18.90
C PRO A 447 -10.26 21.01 -19.77
N PHE A 448 -9.38 20.42 -20.58
CA PHE A 448 -9.63 19.18 -21.29
C PHE A 448 -8.43 18.25 -21.16
N ASN A 449 -8.66 16.94 -21.27
CA ASN A 449 -7.62 15.94 -21.19
C ASN A 449 -7.96 14.73 -22.07
N ASP A 450 -7.27 14.56 -23.19
CA ASP A 450 -7.53 13.45 -24.13
C ASP A 450 -7.13 12.08 -23.57
N ARG A 451 -6.54 12.02 -22.38
CA ARG A 451 -6.31 10.77 -21.65
C ARG A 451 -7.59 9.96 -21.45
N VAL A 452 -8.76 10.61 -21.39
CA VAL A 452 -10.06 9.93 -21.32
C VAL A 452 -10.36 9.07 -22.55
N VAL A 453 -9.82 9.45 -23.71
CA VAL A 453 -9.98 8.73 -24.98
C VAL A 453 -8.91 7.65 -25.10
N VAL A 454 -7.63 8.02 -24.98
CA VAL A 454 -6.52 7.07 -25.20
C VAL A 454 -6.34 6.07 -24.06
N ARG A 455 -6.79 6.41 -22.84
CA ARG A 455 -6.61 5.59 -21.62
C ARG A 455 -5.16 5.12 -21.51
N ASN A 456 -4.94 3.84 -21.20
CA ASN A 456 -3.62 3.22 -21.17
C ASN A 456 -3.25 2.49 -22.48
N SER A 457 -3.98 2.73 -23.57
CA SER A 457 -3.75 2.06 -24.85
C SER A 457 -2.50 2.58 -25.57
N ASP A 458 -2.09 1.85 -26.61
CA ASP A 458 -1.06 2.26 -27.55
C ASP A 458 -1.65 2.87 -28.83
N MET A 459 -2.86 3.45 -28.73
CA MET A 459 -3.49 4.23 -29.80
C MET A 459 -2.53 5.29 -30.36
N ALA A 460 -2.46 5.42 -31.68
CA ALA A 460 -1.63 6.41 -32.35
C ALA A 460 -2.49 7.51 -32.96
N ILE A 461 -2.03 8.76 -32.95
CA ILE A 461 -2.69 9.83 -33.72
C ILE A 461 -2.59 9.47 -35.20
N SER A 462 -3.70 9.48 -35.92
CA SER A 462 -3.75 9.30 -37.38
C SER A 462 -4.11 10.58 -38.12
N LYS A 463 -4.79 11.52 -37.45
CA LYS A 463 -5.24 12.77 -38.07
C LYS A 463 -5.37 13.88 -37.04
N ILE A 464 -4.95 15.08 -37.43
CA ILE A 464 -5.11 16.32 -36.68
C ILE A 464 -6.03 17.24 -37.48
N GLU A 465 -7.17 17.62 -36.91
CA GLU A 465 -8.06 18.65 -37.42
C GLU A 465 -7.84 19.93 -36.62
N VAL A 466 -7.51 21.03 -37.30
CA VAL A 466 -7.35 22.35 -36.68
C VAL A 466 -8.28 23.33 -37.35
N ARG A 467 -9.03 24.12 -36.57
CA ARG A 467 -9.72 25.29 -37.08
C ARG A 467 -8.92 26.53 -36.72
N CYS A 468 -8.61 27.35 -37.71
CA CYS A 468 -7.80 28.54 -37.49
C CYS A 468 -8.11 29.67 -38.46
N GLY A 469 -7.93 30.90 -37.99
CA GLY A 469 -7.88 32.13 -38.76
C GLY A 469 -6.60 32.91 -38.41
N SER A 470 -6.76 34.07 -37.76
CA SER A 470 -5.64 34.79 -37.14
C SER A 470 -5.00 34.02 -35.97
N ALA A 471 -5.83 33.28 -35.22
CA ALA A 471 -5.44 32.42 -34.10
C ALA A 471 -5.96 30.98 -34.26
N ILE A 472 -5.65 30.11 -33.29
CA ILE A 472 -6.18 28.73 -33.26
C ILE A 472 -7.55 28.73 -32.56
N ASP A 473 -8.60 28.48 -33.33
CA ASP A 473 -9.97 28.40 -32.82
C ASP A 473 -10.22 27.08 -32.12
N SER A 474 -9.78 25.96 -32.70
CA SER A 474 -9.88 24.65 -32.06
C SER A 474 -8.95 23.59 -32.64
N ILE A 475 -8.75 22.54 -31.84
CA ILE A 475 -8.05 21.31 -32.24
C ILE A 475 -8.92 20.08 -31.95
N ARG A 476 -8.76 19.04 -32.77
CA ARG A 476 -9.38 17.74 -32.59
C ARG A 476 -8.46 16.66 -33.16
N LEU A 477 -8.31 15.57 -32.43
CA LEU A 477 -7.44 14.45 -32.81
C LEU A 477 -8.28 13.22 -33.18
N THR A 478 -7.81 12.48 -34.16
CA THR A 478 -8.28 11.12 -34.45
C THR A 478 -7.16 10.14 -34.15
N TYR A 479 -7.50 9.09 -33.42
CA TYR A 479 -6.62 8.00 -33.06
C TYR A 479 -7.01 6.73 -33.79
N ILE A 480 -6.02 5.91 -34.10
CA ILE A 480 -6.20 4.55 -34.60
C ILE A 480 -5.80 3.53 -33.52
N GLU A 481 -6.65 2.54 -33.32
CA GLU A 481 -6.35 1.36 -32.52
C GLU A 481 -6.34 0.11 -33.41
N HIS A 482 -5.24 -0.63 -33.37
CA HIS A 482 -5.15 -1.94 -34.00
C HIS A 482 -5.70 -2.99 -33.05
N THR A 483 -6.95 -3.42 -33.26
CA THR A 483 -7.56 -4.50 -32.50
C THR A 483 -7.55 -5.81 -33.30
N ARG A 484 -7.77 -6.94 -32.63
CA ARG A 484 -7.94 -8.24 -33.32
C ARG A 484 -9.13 -8.27 -34.29
N GLN A 485 -10.06 -7.32 -34.16
CA GLN A 485 -11.27 -7.20 -34.98
C GLN A 485 -11.11 -6.21 -36.15
N GLY A 486 -9.96 -5.53 -36.25
CA GLY A 486 -9.68 -4.54 -37.28
C GLY A 486 -9.16 -3.22 -36.73
N LEU A 487 -9.13 -2.22 -37.60
CA LEU A 487 -8.71 -0.86 -37.30
C LEU A 487 -9.92 -0.05 -36.83
N ASN A 488 -9.87 0.46 -35.61
CA ASN A 488 -10.91 1.34 -35.05
C ASN A 488 -10.41 2.78 -34.96
N ASP A 489 -11.24 3.72 -35.42
CA ASP A 489 -10.97 5.15 -35.32
C ASP A 489 -11.70 5.75 -34.11
N TYR A 490 -10.96 6.46 -33.26
CA TYR A 490 -11.51 7.20 -32.11
C TYR A 490 -11.23 8.67 -32.26
N GLN A 491 -12.25 9.51 -32.16
CA GLN A 491 -12.11 10.95 -32.31
C GLN A 491 -12.35 11.64 -30.97
N THR A 492 -11.50 12.61 -30.65
CA THR A 492 -11.70 13.46 -29.46
C THR A 492 -12.89 14.39 -29.66
N GLU A 493 -13.37 14.95 -28.56
CA GLU A 493 -14.13 16.19 -28.62
C GLU A 493 -13.27 17.30 -29.25
N ARG A 494 -13.95 18.36 -29.72
CA ARG A 494 -13.26 19.53 -30.24
C ARG A 494 -12.90 20.42 -29.07
N HIS A 495 -11.63 20.76 -28.95
CA HIS A 495 -11.13 21.67 -27.91
C HIS A 495 -11.03 23.07 -28.49
N GLY A 496 -12.07 23.88 -28.27
CA GLY A 496 -12.19 25.25 -28.77
C GLY A 496 -13.48 25.51 -29.55
N GLY A 497 -13.59 26.69 -30.17
CA GLY A 497 -14.80 27.14 -30.86
C GLY A 497 -14.93 26.68 -32.32
N LEU A 498 -16.02 27.16 -32.95
CA LEU A 498 -16.38 26.91 -34.35
C LEU A 498 -15.77 27.92 -35.34
N GLY A 499 -15.00 28.90 -34.85
CA GLY A 499 -14.37 29.92 -35.69
C GLY A 499 -13.36 29.35 -36.69
N GLY A 500 -12.80 30.24 -37.51
CA GLY A 500 -11.75 29.91 -38.48
C GLY A 500 -12.13 28.94 -39.60
N ASN A 501 -11.15 28.65 -40.45
CA ASN A 501 -11.27 27.65 -41.51
C ASN A 501 -10.76 26.29 -41.01
N LYS A 502 -11.48 25.22 -41.35
CA LYS A 502 -11.06 23.86 -41.03
C LYS A 502 -9.90 23.45 -41.94
N LYS A 503 -8.83 22.97 -41.32
CA LYS A 503 -7.67 22.36 -41.97
C LYS A 503 -7.37 21.00 -41.35
N GLN A 504 -6.66 20.15 -42.07
CA GLN A 504 -6.39 18.78 -41.63
C GLN A 504 -4.98 18.33 -42.00
N PHE A 505 -4.38 17.54 -41.12
CA PHE A 505 -3.11 16.87 -41.35
C PHE A 505 -3.26 15.38 -41.02
N THR A 506 -3.27 14.55 -42.06
CA THR A 506 -3.39 13.08 -41.94
C THR A 506 -2.00 12.46 -41.95
N LEU A 507 -1.73 11.60 -40.97
CA LEU A 507 -0.49 10.83 -40.83
C LEU A 507 -0.58 9.53 -41.63
N GLU A 508 0.54 9.17 -42.26
CA GLU A 508 0.68 7.86 -42.89
C GLU A 508 0.80 6.75 -41.84
N ASN A 509 0.62 5.51 -42.27
CA ASN A 509 0.85 4.37 -41.38
C ASN A 509 2.31 4.37 -40.88
N GLY A 510 2.48 4.16 -39.57
CA GLY A 510 3.77 4.19 -38.88
C GLY A 510 4.45 5.57 -38.83
N GLU A 511 3.76 6.65 -39.22
CA GLU A 511 4.26 8.01 -39.05
C GLU A 511 3.77 8.61 -37.74
N HIS A 512 4.66 9.32 -37.04
CA HIS A 512 4.41 9.83 -35.70
C HIS A 512 4.82 11.28 -35.57
N ILE A 513 4.04 12.08 -34.84
CA ILE A 513 4.45 13.44 -34.47
C ILE A 513 5.59 13.33 -33.44
N VAL A 514 6.71 13.99 -33.73
CA VAL A 514 7.89 14.05 -32.84
C VAL A 514 8.31 15.47 -32.51
N SER A 515 7.68 16.49 -33.08
CA SER A 515 7.91 17.87 -32.67
C SER A 515 6.69 18.74 -32.96
N VAL A 516 6.48 19.74 -32.11
CA VAL A 516 5.47 20.78 -32.31
C VAL A 516 6.13 22.15 -32.15
N LEU A 517 5.87 23.01 -33.12
CA LEU A 517 6.22 24.42 -33.08
C LEU A 517 4.94 25.24 -32.89
N GLY A 518 5.03 26.38 -32.22
CA GLY A 518 3.87 27.24 -32.11
C GLY A 518 4.16 28.62 -31.54
N LYS A 519 3.09 29.41 -31.49
CA LYS A 519 3.07 30.74 -30.88
C LYS A 519 1.82 30.90 -30.02
N TYR A 520 1.97 31.65 -28.94
CA TYR A 520 0.86 32.00 -28.05
C TYR A 520 1.06 33.37 -27.44
N ASN A 521 -0.01 33.91 -26.87
CA ASN A 521 0.01 35.15 -26.10
C ASN A 521 -0.68 34.92 -24.74
N GLU A 522 -0.97 35.99 -24.02
CA GLU A 522 -1.65 35.93 -22.72
C GLU A 522 -3.11 35.47 -22.78
N GLU A 523 -3.69 35.33 -23.98
CA GLU A 523 -5.09 34.93 -24.18
C GLU A 523 -5.24 33.50 -24.71
N ARG A 524 -4.42 33.08 -25.68
CA ARG A 524 -4.65 31.86 -26.47
C ARG A 524 -3.44 31.43 -27.32
N LEU A 525 -3.53 30.24 -27.89
CA LEU A 525 -2.64 29.82 -28.98
C LEU A 525 -2.99 30.56 -30.27
N THR A 526 -1.96 31.04 -30.97
CA THR A 526 -2.11 31.79 -32.23
C THR A 526 -1.54 31.06 -33.43
N GLN A 527 -0.64 30.11 -33.21
CA GLN A 527 -0.01 29.34 -34.28
C GLN A 527 0.40 27.94 -33.82
N LEU A 528 0.26 26.94 -34.69
CA LEU A 528 0.73 25.56 -34.48
C LEU A 528 1.32 24.97 -35.78
N THR A 529 2.33 24.13 -35.67
CA THR A 529 2.91 23.35 -36.77
C THR A 529 3.45 22.03 -36.21
N PHE A 530 3.12 20.92 -36.86
CA PHE A 530 3.50 19.57 -36.41
C PHE A 530 4.56 18.99 -37.35
N ILE A 531 5.57 18.34 -36.77
CA ILE A 531 6.67 17.71 -37.51
C ILE A 531 6.71 16.22 -37.16
N THR A 532 6.85 15.38 -38.18
CA THR A 532 6.85 13.93 -38.04
C THR A 532 8.25 13.33 -37.99
N ASP A 533 8.35 12.09 -37.52
CA ASP A 533 9.57 11.29 -37.52
C ASP A 533 10.12 11.01 -38.93
N LYS A 534 9.26 11.04 -39.94
CA LYS A 534 9.63 10.96 -41.36
C LYS A 534 10.08 12.31 -41.96
N GLY A 535 10.18 13.36 -41.14
CA GLY A 535 10.60 14.71 -41.57
C GLY A 535 9.50 15.50 -42.29
N ARG A 536 8.27 14.98 -42.37
CA ARG A 536 7.14 15.71 -42.95
C ARG A 536 6.66 16.75 -41.97
N THR A 537 6.33 17.94 -42.50
CA THR A 537 5.85 19.07 -41.69
C THR A 537 4.45 19.42 -42.15
N SER A 538 3.52 19.60 -41.21
CA SER A 538 2.19 20.12 -41.53
C SER A 538 2.30 21.54 -42.08
N GLU A 539 1.25 22.04 -42.71
CA GLU A 539 1.16 23.50 -42.88
C GLU A 539 1.16 24.19 -41.51
N THR A 540 1.50 25.47 -41.53
CA THR A 540 1.31 26.32 -40.36
C THR A 540 -0.18 26.66 -40.20
N PHE A 541 -0.73 26.25 -39.06
CA PHE A 541 -2.07 26.61 -38.63
C PHE A 541 -2.03 27.93 -37.87
N GLY A 542 -2.97 28.83 -38.15
CA GLY A 542 -3.01 30.19 -37.59
C GLY A 542 -1.99 31.14 -38.21
N GLN A 543 -2.23 32.44 -38.13
CA GLN A 543 -1.32 33.47 -38.66
C GLN A 543 -0.29 33.95 -37.62
N GLY A 544 -0.43 33.55 -36.35
CA GLY A 544 0.43 34.01 -35.28
C GLY A 544 0.28 35.52 -34.99
N THR A 545 -0.80 36.15 -35.45
CA THR A 545 -1.05 37.58 -35.28
C THR A 545 -1.74 37.84 -33.96
N SER A 546 -1.20 38.76 -33.17
CA SER A 546 -1.81 39.23 -31.93
C SER A 546 -1.48 40.70 -31.69
N THR A 547 -2.39 41.39 -31.02
CA THR A 547 -2.20 42.74 -30.48
C THR A 547 -1.29 42.80 -29.25
N GLY A 548 -0.92 41.65 -28.65
CA GLY A 548 -0.08 41.57 -27.46
C GLY A 548 1.26 40.86 -27.70
N ASN A 549 2.04 40.69 -26.62
CA ASN A 549 3.31 39.98 -26.66
C ASN A 549 3.13 38.51 -27.08
N VAL A 550 3.75 38.14 -28.20
CA VAL A 550 3.71 36.79 -28.74
C VAL A 550 4.96 36.04 -28.31
N GLN A 551 4.78 34.91 -27.65
CA GLN A 551 5.82 33.97 -27.28
C GLN A 551 5.83 32.81 -28.28
N SER A 552 7.02 32.40 -28.72
CA SER A 552 7.20 31.23 -29.58
C SER A 552 7.70 30.05 -28.74
N PHE A 553 7.30 28.84 -29.10
CA PHE A 553 7.82 27.62 -28.50
C PHE A 553 8.16 26.58 -29.57
N SER A 554 9.12 25.73 -29.23
CA SER A 554 9.51 24.57 -30.00
C SER A 554 9.73 23.43 -29.02
N VAL A 555 8.87 22.41 -29.09
CA VAL A 555 9.00 21.21 -28.28
C VAL A 555 9.26 20.02 -29.19
N SER A 556 10.33 19.30 -28.92
CA SER A 556 10.64 18.02 -29.58
C SER A 556 10.44 16.89 -28.59
N SER A 557 10.07 15.73 -29.09
CA SER A 557 9.91 14.55 -28.27
C SER A 557 11.24 14.16 -27.63
N PRO A 558 11.22 13.75 -26.35
CA PRO A 558 12.40 13.19 -25.71
C PRO A 558 12.75 11.84 -26.35
N THR A 559 13.96 11.38 -26.10
CA THR A 559 14.39 10.03 -26.44
C THR A 559 14.19 9.09 -25.25
N ASP A 560 13.85 7.84 -25.53
CA ASP A 560 13.87 6.78 -24.51
C ASP A 560 15.30 6.37 -24.13
N LYS A 561 15.41 5.32 -23.30
CA LYS A 561 16.70 4.83 -22.80
C LYS A 561 17.55 4.21 -23.92
N GLU A 562 16.90 3.74 -24.98
CA GLU A 562 17.51 3.20 -26.18
C GLU A 562 17.89 4.29 -27.20
N GLY A 563 17.58 5.56 -26.92
CA GLY A 563 17.86 6.69 -27.80
C GLY A 563 16.83 6.89 -28.93
N LYS A 564 15.73 6.14 -28.93
CA LYS A 564 14.65 6.27 -29.93
C LYS A 564 13.73 7.42 -29.54
N ARG A 565 13.32 8.23 -30.52
CA ARG A 565 12.38 9.33 -30.29
C ARG A 565 11.01 8.80 -29.87
N MET A 566 10.45 9.42 -28.84
CA MET A 566 9.07 9.19 -28.43
C MET A 566 8.10 9.85 -29.42
N ARG A 567 6.83 9.44 -29.41
CA ARG A 567 5.76 10.03 -30.23
C ARG A 567 4.77 10.82 -29.38
N LEU A 568 4.09 11.79 -29.98
CA LEU A 568 2.97 12.46 -29.34
C LEU A 568 1.83 11.46 -29.15
N GLN A 569 1.47 11.18 -27.90
CA GLN A 569 0.42 10.23 -27.55
C GLN A 569 -0.94 10.91 -27.44
N TYR A 570 -1.01 12.04 -26.74
CA TYR A 570 -2.23 12.82 -26.58
C TYR A 570 -1.91 14.25 -26.15
N VAL A 571 -2.94 15.07 -26.05
CA VAL A 571 -2.83 16.44 -25.53
C VAL A 571 -3.81 16.66 -24.38
N CYS A 572 -3.42 17.50 -23.43
CA CYS A 572 -4.33 18.08 -22.47
C CYS A 572 -4.09 19.57 -22.39
N GLY A 573 -5.05 20.33 -21.88
CA GLY A 573 -4.97 21.76 -22.01
C GLY A 573 -6.20 22.47 -21.51
N LYS A 574 -6.42 23.67 -22.06
CA LYS A 574 -7.58 24.50 -21.76
C LYS A 574 -8.13 25.07 -23.06
N SER A 575 -9.45 25.12 -23.15
CA SER A 575 -10.16 25.66 -24.29
C SER A 575 -11.41 26.41 -23.87
N ASP A 576 -11.87 27.30 -24.74
CA ASP A 576 -13.17 27.96 -24.63
C ASP A 576 -13.64 28.27 -26.07
N THR A 577 -13.89 29.52 -26.42
CA THR A 577 -14.10 29.96 -27.80
C THR A 577 -12.88 29.76 -28.70
N PHE A 578 -11.68 29.70 -28.10
CA PHE A 578 -10.40 29.41 -28.75
C PHE A 578 -9.67 28.26 -28.05
N LEU A 579 -8.61 27.76 -28.67
CA LEU A 579 -7.64 26.91 -27.96
C LEU A 579 -6.75 27.80 -27.07
N ILE A 580 -6.98 27.74 -25.76
CA ILE A 580 -6.41 28.68 -24.80
C ILE A 580 -4.97 28.31 -24.42
N GLY A 581 -4.72 27.02 -24.22
CA GLY A 581 -3.38 26.50 -24.02
C GLY A 581 -3.33 24.98 -24.03
N ILE A 582 -2.13 24.43 -24.17
CA ILE A 582 -1.90 23.02 -24.46
C ILE A 582 -0.62 22.52 -23.79
N MET A 583 -0.64 21.25 -23.43
CA MET A 583 0.47 20.45 -22.98
C MET A 583 0.48 19.17 -23.84
N PHE A 584 1.68 18.77 -24.27
CA PHE A 584 1.91 17.63 -25.15
C PHE A 584 2.45 16.47 -24.33
N ILE A 585 1.87 15.28 -24.49
CA ILE A 585 2.29 14.09 -23.75
C ILE A 585 2.92 13.10 -24.72
N TRP A 586 4.18 12.79 -24.48
CA TRP A 586 5.00 11.92 -25.30
C TRP A 586 5.03 10.50 -24.72
N THR A 587 4.89 9.46 -25.55
CA THR A 587 5.03 8.05 -25.14
C THR A 587 6.02 7.30 -26.03
N ARG A 588 6.53 6.18 -25.56
CA ARG A 588 7.45 5.33 -26.36
C ARG A 588 6.70 4.70 -27.54
N VAL A 589 7.38 4.59 -28.68
CA VAL A 589 6.86 3.97 -29.92
C VAL A 589 7.04 2.48 -29.91
#